data_AF-A0A7W1WWP4-F1
#
_entry.id   AF-A0A7W1WWP4-F1
#
_cell.length_a   1.000
_cell.length_b   1.000
_cell.length_c   1.000
_cell.angle_alpha   90.00
_cell.angle_beta   90.00
_cell.angle_gamma   90.00
#
_symmetry.space_group_name_H-M   'P 1'
#
loop_
_entity.id
_entity.type
_entity.pdbx_description
1 polymer ?
#
loop_
_entity_poly.entity_id
_entity_poly.type
_entity_poly.pdbx_seq_one_letter_code
_entity_poly.pdbx_strand_id
1 'polypeptide(L)'
;MNKNIKEIIRSILEHRVDVVIGLVFISIFSLISWQWIGESCYINKKDLIMPSVVMVGLFLAWIQFLSNKSVQRKEAALTYYPRPMELERIENEIDRVLNFWSSSYAMASHEVKLMLDEEITSVEYQLCWDRLSNQVKREILDVYNKYHAEKPKSQSYNSPNTGDHNYDKLPNQVCGLAYCDDYAPLIKERFLDIRRKFHLYLNQIEGFCLALNKGNIDSKTAKEMYVHKLENHFRKAKPYIDAVRAKRNSPEIYIQFEKVIDKWKS
;
A
#
# COMPACT_ATOMS: atom_id res chain seq x y z
N MET A 1 -19.19 -8.74 -27.96
CA MET A 1 -18.93 -7.28 -27.97
C MET A 1 -17.47 -7.05 -27.64
N ASN A 2 -16.72 -6.44 -28.55
CA ASN A 2 -15.27 -6.31 -28.46
C ASN A 2 -14.88 -5.56 -27.17
N LYS A 3 -13.86 -6.02 -26.44
CA LYS A 3 -13.48 -5.48 -25.11
C LYS A 3 -13.23 -3.96 -25.18
N ASN A 4 -12.63 -3.52 -26.29
CA ASN A 4 -12.37 -2.12 -26.59
C ASN A 4 -13.65 -1.28 -26.75
N ILE A 5 -14.71 -1.83 -27.35
CA ILE A 5 -15.99 -1.12 -27.53
C ILE A 5 -16.69 -0.92 -26.19
N LYS A 6 -16.62 -1.91 -25.28
CA LYS A 6 -17.14 -1.77 -23.90
C LYS A 6 -16.41 -0.67 -23.12
N GLU A 7 -15.09 -0.59 -23.25
CA GLU A 7 -14.29 0.45 -22.58
C GLU A 7 -14.57 1.85 -23.14
N ILE A 8 -14.72 1.98 -24.46
CA ILE A 8 -15.10 3.25 -25.11
C ILE A 8 -16.49 3.70 -24.66
N ILE A 9 -17.49 2.81 -24.69
CA ILE A 9 -18.85 3.14 -24.27
C ILE A 9 -18.90 3.52 -22.79
N ARG A 10 -18.14 2.82 -21.93
CA ARG A 10 -18.04 3.14 -20.50
C ARG A 10 -17.40 4.52 -20.27
N SER A 11 -16.32 4.82 -20.99
CA SER A 11 -15.66 6.14 -20.95
C SER A 11 -16.63 7.26 -21.38
N ILE A 12 -17.39 7.06 -22.46
CA ILE A 12 -18.40 8.03 -22.93
C ILE A 12 -19.53 8.22 -21.92
N LEU A 13 -20.00 7.14 -21.26
CA LEU A 13 -21.03 7.21 -20.23
C LEU A 13 -20.57 7.93 -18.95
N GLU A 14 -19.30 7.71 -18.57
CA GLU A 14 -18.69 8.36 -17.41
C GLU A 14 -18.49 9.86 -17.64
N HIS A 15 -18.22 10.25 -18.88
CA HIS A 15 -18.09 11.63 -19.31
C HIS A 15 -19.35 12.17 -20.01
N ARG A 16 -20.52 11.55 -19.82
CA ARG A 16 -21.74 11.88 -20.60
C ARG A 16 -22.08 13.37 -20.58
N VAL A 17 -21.87 14.04 -19.45
CA VAL A 17 -22.13 15.48 -19.31
C VAL A 17 -21.10 16.27 -20.11
N ASP A 18 -19.82 15.92 -20.02
CA ASP A 18 -18.74 16.58 -20.75
C ASP A 18 -18.89 16.36 -22.28
N VAL A 19 -19.28 15.15 -22.68
CA VAL A 19 -19.55 14.79 -24.09
C VAL A 19 -20.78 15.55 -24.61
N VAL A 20 -21.86 15.64 -23.84
CA VAL A 20 -23.05 16.40 -24.22
C VAL A 20 -22.71 17.88 -24.35
N ILE A 21 -21.98 18.47 -23.40
CA ILE A 21 -21.55 19.87 -23.50
C ILE A 21 -20.64 20.07 -24.71
N GLY A 22 -19.76 19.11 -25.02
CA GLY A 22 -18.88 19.16 -26.18
C GLY A 22 -19.65 19.10 -27.50
N LEU A 23 -20.65 18.23 -27.58
CA LEU A 23 -21.55 18.12 -28.73
C LEU A 23 -22.44 19.37 -28.90
N VAL A 24 -22.90 19.96 -27.79
CA VAL A 24 -23.64 21.23 -27.81
C VAL A 24 -22.72 22.35 -28.31
N PHE A 25 -21.47 22.39 -27.84
CA PHE A 25 -20.49 23.37 -28.29
C PHE A 25 -20.19 23.24 -29.79
N ILE A 26 -19.95 22.01 -30.29
CA ILE A 26 -19.73 21.73 -31.71
C ILE A 26 -20.97 22.10 -32.53
N SER A 27 -22.18 21.80 -32.04
CA SER A 27 -23.43 22.13 -32.71
C SER A 27 -23.64 23.64 -32.81
N ILE A 28 -23.42 24.37 -31.70
CA ILE A 28 -23.50 25.85 -31.69
C ILE A 28 -22.44 26.43 -32.62
N PHE A 29 -21.20 25.93 -32.55
CA PHE A 29 -20.12 26.39 -33.41
C PHE A 29 -20.41 26.11 -34.89
N SER A 30 -21.01 24.98 -35.21
CA SER A 30 -21.40 24.61 -36.58
C SER A 30 -22.57 25.46 -37.07
N LEU A 31 -23.57 25.74 -36.21
CA LEU A 31 -24.70 26.63 -36.54
C LEU A 31 -24.23 28.06 -36.78
N ILE A 32 -23.35 28.57 -35.92
CA ILE A 32 -22.69 29.87 -36.12
C ILE A 32 -21.90 29.80 -37.43
N SER A 33 -21.01 28.83 -37.62
CA SER A 33 -20.24 28.73 -38.87
C SER A 33 -21.13 28.67 -40.12
N TRP A 34 -22.24 27.94 -40.07
CA TRP A 34 -23.20 27.80 -41.18
C TRP A 34 -23.96 29.08 -41.48
N GLN A 35 -24.52 29.73 -40.46
CA GLN A 35 -25.23 31.00 -40.61
C GLN A 35 -24.29 32.08 -41.19
N TRP A 36 -23.03 32.07 -40.76
CA TRP A 36 -22.03 33.02 -41.19
C TRP A 36 -21.50 32.73 -42.60
N ILE A 37 -21.40 31.47 -43.03
CA ILE A 37 -21.12 31.10 -44.42
C ILE A 37 -22.24 31.62 -45.36
N GLY A 38 -23.49 31.60 -44.91
CA GLY A 38 -24.63 32.16 -45.65
C GLY A 38 -24.57 33.68 -45.82
N GLU A 39 -24.06 34.42 -44.83
CA GLU A 39 -23.93 35.88 -44.85
C GLU A 39 -22.57 36.40 -45.39
N SER A 40 -21.61 35.50 -45.63
CA SER A 40 -20.24 35.81 -46.08
C SER A 40 -20.14 36.45 -47.46
N CYS A 41 -21.25 36.65 -48.19
CA CYS A 41 -21.26 37.48 -49.39
C CYS A 41 -21.14 39.00 -49.10
N TYR A 42 -21.30 39.45 -47.85
CA TYR A 42 -21.32 40.89 -47.52
C TYR A 42 -20.44 41.34 -46.33
N ILE A 43 -19.81 40.43 -45.57
CA ILE A 43 -19.10 40.78 -44.33
C ILE A 43 -17.57 40.74 -44.52
N ASN A 44 -16.86 41.72 -43.94
CA ASN A 44 -15.42 41.87 -44.02
C ASN A 44 -14.71 40.77 -43.22
N LYS A 45 -13.79 40.02 -43.84
CA LYS A 45 -13.12 38.84 -43.24
C LYS A 45 -12.43 39.11 -41.89
N LYS A 46 -12.06 40.36 -41.61
CA LYS A 46 -11.39 40.76 -40.35
C LYS A 46 -12.31 40.70 -39.14
N ASP A 47 -13.60 40.93 -39.31
CA ASP A 47 -14.57 40.94 -38.20
C ASP A 47 -14.91 39.52 -37.71
N LEU A 48 -14.59 38.50 -38.52
CA LEU A 48 -14.80 37.09 -38.21
C LEU A 48 -13.71 36.50 -37.30
N ILE A 49 -12.50 37.05 -37.33
CA ILE A 49 -11.35 36.48 -36.61
C ILE A 49 -11.55 36.59 -35.10
N MET A 50 -12.09 37.71 -34.61
CA MET A 50 -12.23 37.97 -33.17
C MET A 50 -13.22 37.02 -32.48
N PRO A 51 -14.45 36.79 -32.99
CA PRO A 51 -15.37 35.81 -32.40
C PRO A 51 -14.84 34.39 -32.39
N SER A 52 -14.15 33.95 -33.46
CA SER A 52 -13.54 32.61 -33.50
C SER A 52 -12.46 32.45 -32.44
N VAL A 53 -11.60 33.46 -32.26
CA VAL A 53 -10.57 33.46 -31.21
C VAL A 53 -11.20 33.40 -29.82
N VAL A 54 -12.29 34.14 -29.57
CA VAL A 54 -13.02 34.11 -28.29
C VAL A 54 -13.61 32.72 -28.01
N MET A 55 -14.24 32.09 -29.00
CA MET A 55 -14.81 30.74 -28.85
C MET A 55 -13.73 29.70 -28.57
N VAL A 56 -12.59 29.76 -29.27
CA VAL A 56 -11.45 28.88 -29.00
C VAL A 56 -10.90 29.12 -27.59
N GLY A 57 -10.80 30.38 -27.16
CA GLY A 57 -10.37 30.73 -25.80
C GLY A 57 -11.27 30.16 -24.71
N LEU A 58 -12.60 30.27 -24.86
CA LEU A 58 -13.57 29.69 -23.94
C LEU A 58 -13.49 28.15 -23.91
N PHE A 59 -13.30 27.51 -25.06
CA PHE A 59 -13.13 26.06 -25.15
C PHE A 59 -11.86 25.59 -24.43
N LEU A 60 -10.73 26.27 -24.63
CA LEU A 60 -9.48 25.97 -23.93
C LEU A 60 -9.60 26.19 -22.43
N ALA A 61 -10.24 27.27 -21.98
CA ALA A 61 -10.52 27.53 -20.57
C ALA A 61 -11.39 26.42 -19.94
N TRP A 62 -12.37 25.90 -20.69
CA TRP A 62 -13.19 24.78 -20.23
C TRP A 62 -12.40 23.47 -20.12
N ILE A 63 -11.53 23.15 -21.08
CA ILE A 63 -10.61 22.00 -20.97
C ILE A 63 -9.71 22.14 -19.73
N GLN A 64 -9.17 23.34 -19.49
CA GLN A 64 -8.37 23.63 -18.30
C GLN A 64 -9.19 23.43 -17.01
N PHE A 65 -10.44 23.87 -16.98
CA PHE A 65 -11.35 23.66 -15.84
C PHE A 65 -11.63 22.18 -15.58
N LEU A 66 -11.89 21.38 -16.61
CA LEU A 66 -12.06 19.93 -16.49
C LEU A 66 -10.80 19.25 -15.95
N SER A 67 -9.64 19.65 -16.45
CA SER A 67 -8.34 19.16 -15.98
C SER A 67 -8.12 19.52 -14.51
N ASN A 68 -8.43 20.76 -14.12
CA ASN A 68 -8.31 21.23 -12.73
C ASN A 68 -9.24 20.44 -11.79
N LYS A 69 -10.48 20.15 -12.21
CA LYS A 69 -11.41 19.33 -11.43
C LYS A 69 -10.90 17.89 -11.23
N SER A 70 -10.26 17.31 -12.25
CA SER A 70 -9.60 15.99 -12.14
C SER A 70 -8.41 16.05 -11.18
N VAL A 71 -7.58 17.09 -11.27
CA VAL A 71 -6.46 17.31 -10.35
C VAL A 71 -6.94 17.49 -8.91
N GLN A 72 -7.96 18.29 -8.66
CA GLN A 72 -8.55 18.47 -7.32
C GLN A 72 -9.08 17.15 -6.73
N ARG A 73 -9.66 16.27 -7.55
CA ARG A 73 -10.08 14.93 -7.11
C ARG A 73 -8.89 14.05 -6.73
N LYS A 74 -7.80 14.12 -7.50
CA LYS A 74 -6.54 13.43 -7.18
C LYS A 74 -5.91 14.00 -5.90
N GLU A 75 -5.90 15.30 -5.74
CA GLU A 75 -5.41 15.98 -4.53
C GLU A 75 -6.25 15.61 -3.31
N ALA A 76 -7.58 15.56 -3.43
CA ALA A 76 -8.45 15.10 -2.36
C ALA A 76 -8.13 13.64 -1.98
N ALA A 77 -7.97 12.75 -2.97
CA ALA A 77 -7.56 11.37 -2.72
C ALA A 77 -6.19 11.28 -2.00
N LEU A 78 -5.23 12.12 -2.39
CA LEU A 78 -3.91 12.22 -1.74
C LEU A 78 -3.99 12.84 -0.34
N THR A 79 -4.97 13.69 -0.07
CA THR A 79 -5.16 14.33 1.24
C THR A 79 -5.71 13.34 2.27
N TYR A 80 -6.59 12.43 1.83
CA TYR A 80 -7.15 11.39 2.70
C TYR A 80 -6.28 10.13 2.78
N TYR A 81 -5.46 9.85 1.77
CA TYR A 81 -4.46 8.81 1.88
C TYR A 81 -3.42 9.24 2.93
N PRO A 82 -2.97 8.33 3.83
CA PRO A 82 -1.92 8.66 4.77
C PRO A 82 -0.72 9.27 4.04
N ARG A 83 -0.07 10.27 4.64
CA ARG A 83 1.04 10.98 4.00
C ARG A 83 2.05 9.97 3.46
N PRO A 84 2.36 9.99 2.14
CA PRO A 84 3.17 8.95 1.53
C PRO A 84 4.49 8.70 2.26
N MET A 85 5.17 9.75 2.73
CA MET A 85 6.42 9.62 3.49
C MET A 85 6.27 8.92 4.85
N GLU A 86 5.15 9.15 5.56
CA GLU A 86 4.89 8.50 6.85
C GLU A 86 4.58 7.02 6.66
N LEU A 87 3.75 6.73 5.64
CA LEU A 87 3.38 5.36 5.31
C LEU A 87 4.58 4.57 4.78
N GLU A 88 5.37 5.16 3.89
CA GLU A 88 6.58 4.56 3.33
C GLU A 88 7.61 4.24 4.42
N ARG A 89 7.79 5.13 5.40
CA ARG A 89 8.66 4.86 6.55
C ARG A 89 8.17 3.64 7.34
N ILE A 90 6.88 3.58 7.65
CA ILE A 90 6.29 2.43 8.37
C ILE A 90 6.43 1.15 7.52
N GLU A 91 6.15 1.23 6.22
CA GLU A 91 6.26 0.13 5.28
C GLU A 91 7.69 -0.42 5.23
N ASN A 92 8.70 0.46 5.12
CA ASN A 92 10.11 0.08 5.10
C ASN A 92 10.57 -0.57 6.41
N GLU A 93 10.10 -0.06 7.56
CA GLU A 93 10.43 -0.65 8.85
C GLU A 93 9.81 -2.05 9.01
N ILE A 94 8.57 -2.25 8.55
CA ILE A 94 7.91 -3.56 8.50
C ILE A 94 8.67 -4.51 7.55
N ASP A 95 9.02 -4.04 6.34
CA ASP A 95 9.68 -4.86 5.34
C ASP A 95 11.08 -5.28 5.78
N ARG A 96 11.83 -4.41 6.45
CA ARG A 96 13.17 -4.72 6.95
C ARG A 96 13.19 -5.94 7.87
N VAL A 97 12.14 -6.16 8.65
CA VAL A 97 12.05 -7.29 9.59
C VAL A 97 11.35 -8.49 8.96
N LEU A 98 10.17 -8.29 8.36
CA LEU A 98 9.31 -9.39 7.90
C LEU A 98 9.47 -9.72 6.41
N ASN A 99 10.17 -8.88 5.64
CA ASN A 99 10.14 -8.89 4.17
C ASN A 99 8.70 -8.95 3.65
N PHE A 100 7.77 -8.25 4.32
CA PHE A 100 6.34 -8.41 4.11
C PHE A 100 5.88 -7.94 2.73
N TRP A 101 6.37 -6.79 2.27
CA TRP A 101 6.03 -6.20 0.97
C TRP A 101 6.86 -6.78 -0.16
N SER A 102 8.12 -7.11 0.11
CA SER A 102 9.05 -7.70 -0.86
C SER A 102 8.81 -9.19 -1.13
N SER A 103 8.25 -9.95 -0.17
CA SER A 103 7.90 -11.36 -0.35
C SER A 103 6.76 -11.57 -1.36
N SER A 104 6.74 -12.67 -2.10
CA SER A 104 5.58 -13.06 -2.94
C SER A 104 4.45 -13.68 -2.11
N TYR A 105 4.77 -14.22 -0.93
CA TYR A 105 3.89 -15.01 -0.08
C TYR A 105 3.19 -14.15 0.98
N ALA A 106 2.06 -14.66 1.48
CA ALA A 106 1.36 -14.07 2.63
C ALA A 106 2.10 -14.37 3.94
N MET A 107 1.69 -13.73 5.03
CA MET A 107 2.26 -14.00 6.36
C MET A 107 2.06 -15.47 6.73
N ALA A 108 3.12 -16.12 7.19
CA ALA A 108 3.08 -17.52 7.61
C ALA A 108 2.47 -17.65 9.02
N SER A 109 1.96 -18.84 9.34
CA SER A 109 1.29 -19.10 10.62
C SER A 109 2.16 -18.80 11.84
N HIS A 110 3.45 -19.17 11.82
CA HIS A 110 4.40 -18.89 12.91
C HIS A 110 4.65 -17.37 13.09
N GLU A 111 4.72 -16.61 12.00
CA GLU A 111 4.85 -15.15 12.06
C GLU A 111 3.58 -14.52 12.64
N VAL A 112 2.39 -15.01 12.23
CA VAL A 112 1.11 -14.53 12.77
C VAL A 112 1.03 -14.79 14.27
N LYS A 113 1.38 -15.99 14.74
CA LYS A 113 1.41 -16.31 16.18
C LYS A 113 2.33 -15.36 16.94
N LEU A 114 3.54 -15.11 16.43
CA LEU A 114 4.49 -14.19 17.06
C LEU A 114 3.97 -12.74 17.05
N MET A 115 3.34 -12.31 15.95
CA MET A 115 2.63 -11.02 15.83
C MET A 115 1.37 -10.94 16.71
N LEU A 116 0.90 -12.03 17.29
CA LEU A 116 -0.21 -12.06 18.24
C LEU A 116 0.25 -12.30 19.68
N ASP A 117 1.58 -12.38 19.91
CA ASP A 117 2.19 -12.72 21.19
C ASP A 117 1.68 -14.06 21.73
N GLU A 118 1.54 -15.03 20.83
CA GLU A 118 1.23 -16.41 21.15
C GLU A 118 2.51 -17.21 21.30
N GLU A 119 2.43 -18.30 22.07
CA GLU A 119 3.56 -19.20 22.24
C GLU A 119 3.87 -19.92 20.93
N ILE A 120 5.15 -19.94 20.58
CA ILE A 120 5.68 -20.66 19.43
C ILE A 120 6.83 -21.55 19.88
N THR A 121 6.99 -22.66 19.16
CA THR A 121 8.03 -23.67 19.41
C THR A 121 9.41 -23.19 18.94
N SER A 122 10.49 -23.82 19.42
CA SER A 122 11.86 -23.54 18.95
C SER A 122 12.02 -23.71 17.44
N VAL A 123 11.37 -24.73 16.87
CA VAL A 123 11.32 -24.96 15.41
C VAL A 123 10.65 -23.80 14.69
N GLU A 124 9.55 -23.25 15.23
CA GLU A 124 8.88 -22.08 14.65
C GLU A 124 9.74 -20.81 14.77
N TYR A 125 10.51 -20.64 15.85
CA TYR A 125 11.49 -19.55 15.96
C TYR A 125 12.60 -19.67 14.91
N GLN A 126 13.06 -20.89 14.61
CA GLN A 126 14.03 -21.11 13.53
C GLN A 126 13.44 -20.71 12.17
N LEU A 127 12.17 -21.04 11.90
CA LEU A 127 11.49 -20.61 10.67
C LEU A 127 11.34 -19.08 10.60
N CYS A 128 11.00 -18.42 11.72
CA CYS A 128 11.00 -16.96 11.81
C CYS A 128 12.40 -16.40 11.52
N TRP A 129 13.44 -16.97 12.12
CA TRP A 129 14.82 -16.56 11.93
C TRP A 129 15.20 -16.63 10.46
N ASP A 130 14.94 -17.75 9.78
CA ASP A 130 15.32 -17.95 8.39
C ASP A 130 14.75 -16.86 7.47
N ARG A 131 13.55 -16.35 7.77
CA ARG A 131 12.87 -15.30 7.02
C ARG A 131 13.34 -13.88 7.33
N LEU A 132 14.01 -13.65 8.46
CA LEU A 132 14.56 -12.34 8.79
C LEU A 132 15.61 -11.93 7.76
N SER A 133 15.67 -10.63 7.46
CA SER A 133 16.73 -10.08 6.62
C SER A 133 18.11 -10.29 7.26
N ASN A 134 19.14 -10.47 6.43
CA ASN A 134 20.52 -10.61 6.90
C ASN A 134 21.01 -9.41 7.72
N GLN A 135 20.40 -8.23 7.54
CA GLN A 135 20.67 -7.07 8.35
C GLN A 135 20.13 -7.25 9.77
N VAL A 136 18.86 -7.65 9.92
CA VAL A 136 18.24 -7.85 11.23
C VAL A 136 18.91 -9.00 11.99
N LYS A 137 19.29 -10.09 11.31
CA LYS A 137 20.05 -11.18 11.92
C LYS A 137 21.37 -10.69 12.53
N ARG A 138 22.11 -9.85 11.80
CA ARG A 138 23.36 -9.24 12.30
C ARG A 138 23.11 -8.35 13.51
N GLU A 139 22.06 -7.52 13.48
CA GLU A 139 21.71 -6.67 14.62
C GLU A 139 21.35 -7.48 15.88
N ILE A 140 20.66 -8.62 15.72
CA ILE A 140 20.37 -9.52 16.84
C ILE A 140 21.67 -10.13 17.39
N LEU A 141 22.57 -10.57 16.52
CA LEU A 141 23.87 -11.12 16.94
C LEU A 141 24.73 -10.07 17.65
N ASP A 142 24.76 -8.84 17.16
CA ASP A 142 25.53 -7.75 17.78
C ASP A 142 25.01 -7.44 19.19
N VAL A 143 23.68 -7.38 19.35
CA VAL A 143 23.03 -7.18 20.65
C VAL A 143 23.35 -8.34 21.59
N TYR A 144 23.21 -9.58 21.13
CA TYR A 144 23.52 -10.77 21.90
C TYR A 144 24.98 -10.79 22.36
N ASN A 145 25.93 -10.60 21.43
CA ASN A 145 27.36 -10.60 21.72
C ASN A 145 27.72 -9.50 22.73
N LYS A 146 27.11 -8.32 22.63
CA LYS A 146 27.32 -7.22 23.57
C LYS A 146 26.85 -7.60 24.99
N TYR A 147 25.64 -8.16 25.12
CA TYR A 147 25.12 -8.60 26.43
C TYR A 147 26.00 -9.68 27.08
N HIS A 148 26.58 -10.58 26.29
CA HIS A 148 27.45 -11.64 26.81
C HIS A 148 28.89 -11.19 27.06
N ALA A 149 29.38 -10.16 26.35
CA ALA A 149 30.69 -9.56 26.60
C ALA A 149 30.74 -8.70 27.88
N GLU A 150 29.62 -8.08 28.25
CA GLU A 150 29.50 -7.20 29.41
C GLU A 150 29.26 -7.94 30.75
N LYS A 151 28.96 -9.24 30.73
CA LYS A 151 28.89 -10.05 31.96
C LYS A 151 30.30 -10.24 32.53
N PRO A 152 30.60 -9.76 33.76
CA PRO A 152 31.88 -10.07 34.40
C PRO A 152 32.02 -11.58 34.55
N LYS A 153 33.24 -12.11 34.35
CA LYS A 153 33.61 -13.53 34.54
C LYS A 153 33.54 -13.99 36.01
N SER A 154 32.49 -13.64 36.74
CA SER A 154 32.27 -14.02 38.13
C SER A 154 31.01 -14.87 38.24
N GLN A 155 31.10 -16.12 37.79
CA GLN A 155 30.48 -17.30 38.39
C GLN A 155 30.67 -18.50 37.44
N SER A 156 31.82 -19.17 37.59
CA SER A 156 31.95 -20.57 37.22
C SER A 156 31.02 -21.36 38.15
N TYR A 157 29.81 -21.67 37.67
CA TYR A 157 29.03 -22.76 38.22
C TYR A 157 29.57 -24.05 37.58
N ASN A 158 30.17 -24.90 38.41
CA ASN A 158 30.44 -26.28 38.05
C ASN A 158 29.09 -26.98 37.82
N SER A 159 28.68 -27.11 36.57
CA SER A 159 27.59 -28.00 36.18
C SER A 159 28.09 -29.45 36.32
N PRO A 160 27.36 -30.36 37.00
CA PRO A 160 27.75 -31.75 37.08
C PRO A 160 27.43 -32.46 35.75
N ASN A 161 28.48 -32.99 35.12
CA ASN A 161 28.52 -34.08 34.14
C ASN A 161 27.24 -34.33 33.31
N THR A 162 27.24 -33.82 32.08
CA THR A 162 26.61 -34.48 30.94
C THR A 162 27.52 -34.40 29.73
N GLY A 163 27.96 -35.59 29.27
CA GLY A 163 28.25 -35.89 27.88
C GLY A 163 29.29 -35.04 27.15
N ASP A 164 30.49 -35.59 27.05
CA ASP A 164 31.57 -35.25 26.15
C ASP A 164 31.12 -34.85 24.72
N HIS A 165 31.02 -33.55 24.46
CA HIS A 165 31.06 -32.98 23.10
C HIS A 165 32.06 -31.81 23.09
N ASN A 166 33.28 -32.19 22.75
CA ASN A 166 34.43 -31.34 22.47
C ASN A 166 34.11 -30.33 21.34
N TYR A 167 33.88 -29.07 21.71
CA TYR A 167 33.82 -27.93 20.79
C TYR A 167 35.03 -27.00 20.96
N ASP A 168 36.24 -27.56 21.08
CA ASP A 168 37.47 -26.77 20.93
C ASP A 168 38.12 -27.07 19.58
N LYS A 169 37.76 -26.25 18.59
CA LYS A 169 38.58 -25.71 17.49
C LYS A 169 37.69 -25.34 16.29
N LEU A 170 37.67 -24.05 15.94
CA LEU A 170 37.91 -23.58 14.57
C LEU A 170 38.08 -22.04 14.54
N PRO A 171 39.26 -21.54 14.15
CA PRO A 171 39.43 -20.15 13.76
C PRO A 171 38.99 -19.98 12.29
N ASN A 172 38.19 -18.94 12.03
CA ASN A 172 37.83 -18.40 10.71
C ASN A 172 37.13 -19.35 9.69
N GLN A 173 35.79 -19.39 9.71
CA GLN A 173 35.00 -19.69 8.50
C GLN A 173 33.54 -19.22 8.66
N VAL A 174 32.94 -18.76 7.56
CA VAL A 174 31.63 -18.07 7.46
C VAL A 174 30.44 -18.97 7.88
N CYS A 175 30.25 -19.19 9.19
CA CYS A 175 29.12 -19.95 9.75
C CYS A 175 28.14 -19.09 10.60
N GLY A 176 28.32 -17.76 10.58
CA GLY A 176 27.81 -16.85 11.62
C GLY A 176 26.37 -16.36 11.54
N LEU A 177 25.43 -17.11 10.94
CA LEU A 177 23.99 -16.74 10.90
C LEU A 177 23.07 -17.93 11.26
N ALA A 178 23.60 -18.99 11.83
CA ALA A 178 22.80 -20.10 12.32
C ALA A 178 21.93 -19.66 13.50
N TYR A 179 20.70 -20.17 13.57
CA TYR A 179 19.78 -19.92 14.67
C TYR A 179 20.29 -20.57 15.97
N CYS A 180 20.03 -19.91 17.10
CA CYS A 180 20.25 -20.41 18.46
C CYS A 180 19.04 -20.05 19.32
N ASP A 181 18.63 -20.92 20.25
CA ASP A 181 17.46 -20.70 21.10
C ASP A 181 17.58 -19.46 21.98
N ASP A 182 18.80 -19.05 22.32
CA ASP A 182 19.07 -17.82 23.07
C ASP A 182 18.65 -16.54 22.30
N TYR A 183 18.42 -16.63 20.98
CA TYR A 183 17.93 -15.51 20.17
C TYR A 183 16.42 -15.30 20.27
N ALA A 184 15.66 -16.28 20.77
CA ALA A 184 14.20 -16.21 20.82
C ALA A 184 13.65 -14.95 21.52
N PRO A 185 14.18 -14.48 22.67
CA PRO A 185 13.72 -13.24 23.29
C PRO A 185 13.95 -12.00 22.42
N LEU A 186 15.10 -11.94 21.73
CA LEU A 186 15.45 -10.82 20.84
C LEU A 186 14.57 -10.82 19.58
N ILE A 187 14.28 -12.00 19.01
CA ILE A 187 13.35 -12.15 17.90
C ILE A 187 11.95 -11.69 18.33
N LYS A 188 11.49 -12.12 19.52
CA LYS A 188 10.19 -11.73 20.07
C LYS A 188 10.08 -10.21 20.25
N GLU A 189 11.12 -9.56 20.77
CA GLU A 189 11.18 -8.10 20.90
C GLU A 189 11.06 -7.38 19.55
N ARG A 190 11.77 -7.86 18.52
CA ARG A 190 11.65 -7.28 17.16
C ARG A 190 10.24 -7.42 16.60
N PHE A 191 9.62 -8.58 16.74
CA PHE A 191 8.24 -8.78 16.28
C PHE A 191 7.22 -7.95 17.09
N LEU A 192 7.46 -7.73 18.38
CA LEU A 192 6.63 -6.86 19.21
C LEU A 192 6.59 -5.42 18.68
N ASP A 193 7.74 -4.87 18.31
CA ASP A 193 7.83 -3.52 17.73
C ASP A 193 7.13 -3.44 16.38
N ILE A 194 7.36 -4.44 15.52
CA ILE A 194 6.78 -4.48 14.19
C ILE A 194 5.27 -4.70 14.24
N ARG A 195 4.77 -5.48 15.20
CA ARG A 195 3.34 -5.63 15.46
C ARG A 195 2.63 -4.31 15.65
N ARG A 196 3.19 -3.40 16.45
CA ARG A 196 2.60 -2.08 16.70
C ARG A 196 2.54 -1.26 15.42
N LYS A 197 3.62 -1.27 14.64
CA LYS A 197 3.72 -0.56 13.35
C LYS A 197 2.78 -1.13 12.30
N PHE A 198 2.69 -2.45 12.22
CA PHE A 198 1.78 -3.15 11.32
C PHE A 198 0.33 -2.87 11.65
N HIS A 199 -0.03 -2.87 12.95
CA HIS A 199 -1.37 -2.48 13.38
C HIS A 199 -1.69 -1.02 13.03
N LEU A 200 -0.75 -0.10 13.27
CA LEU A 200 -0.91 1.31 12.88
C LEU A 200 -1.12 1.45 11.37
N TYR A 201 -0.31 0.76 10.57
CA TYR A 201 -0.44 0.72 9.11
C TYR A 201 -1.84 0.25 8.68
N LEU A 202 -2.32 -0.88 9.20
CA LEU A 202 -3.64 -1.41 8.85
C LEU A 202 -4.76 -0.47 9.28
N ASN A 203 -4.66 0.17 10.44
CA ASN A 203 -5.63 1.17 10.89
C ASN A 203 -5.68 2.40 9.96
N GLN A 204 -4.53 2.85 9.46
CA GLN A 204 -4.45 3.94 8.50
C GLN A 204 -5.12 3.58 7.17
N ILE A 205 -4.87 2.37 6.66
CA ILE A 205 -5.51 1.87 5.44
C ILE A 205 -7.03 1.70 5.64
N GLU A 206 -7.45 1.16 6.78
CA GLU A 206 -8.88 1.03 7.12
C GLU A 206 -9.58 2.39 7.15
N GLY A 207 -8.94 3.42 7.73
CA GLY A 207 -9.44 4.79 7.74
C GLY A 207 -9.62 5.37 6.33
N PHE A 208 -8.65 5.12 5.46
CA PHE A 208 -8.75 5.48 4.04
C PHE A 208 -9.91 4.77 3.33
N CYS A 209 -10.04 3.45 3.54
CA CYS A 209 -11.13 2.66 2.96
C CYS A 209 -12.50 3.09 3.48
N LEU A 210 -12.61 3.47 4.76
CA LEU A 210 -13.84 4.03 5.33
C LEU A 210 -14.22 5.35 4.65
N ALA A 211 -13.27 6.26 4.45
CA ALA A 211 -13.49 7.53 3.75
C ALA A 211 -13.92 7.32 2.29
N LEU A 212 -13.33 6.31 1.62
CA LEU A 212 -13.71 5.92 0.26
C LEU A 212 -15.15 5.38 0.20
N ASN A 213 -15.53 4.50 1.14
CA ASN A 213 -16.89 3.95 1.21
C ASN A 213 -17.94 5.01 1.55
N LYS A 214 -17.57 6.05 2.33
CA LYS A 214 -18.43 7.20 2.61
C LYS A 214 -18.57 8.18 1.45
N GLY A 215 -17.79 8.01 0.37
CA GLY A 215 -17.80 8.92 -0.77
C GLY A 215 -17.02 10.21 -0.55
N ASN A 216 -16.23 10.31 0.52
CA ASN A 216 -15.34 11.45 0.77
C ASN A 216 -14.18 11.49 -0.23
N ILE A 217 -13.83 10.32 -0.79
CA ILE A 217 -12.78 10.13 -1.78
C ILE A 217 -13.42 9.62 -3.07
N ASP A 218 -12.97 10.15 -4.21
CA ASP A 218 -13.37 9.63 -5.51
C ASP A 218 -12.91 8.19 -5.69
N SER A 219 -13.84 7.25 -5.62
CA SER A 219 -13.56 5.81 -5.69
C SER A 219 -12.89 5.40 -7.00
N LYS A 220 -13.14 6.11 -8.10
CA LYS A 220 -12.54 5.81 -9.40
C LYS A 220 -11.05 6.15 -9.39
N THR A 221 -10.72 7.40 -9.05
CA THR A 221 -9.34 7.87 -8.93
C THR A 221 -8.55 7.01 -7.93
N ALA A 222 -9.14 6.70 -6.77
CA ALA A 222 -8.48 5.83 -5.79
C ALA A 222 -8.23 4.41 -6.31
N LYS A 223 -9.15 3.83 -7.09
CA LYS A 223 -8.97 2.52 -7.73
C LYS A 223 -7.80 2.58 -8.71
N GLU A 224 -7.77 3.57 -9.59
CA GLU A 224 -6.69 3.74 -10.59
C GLU A 224 -5.31 3.87 -9.93
N MET A 225 -5.23 4.56 -8.79
CA MET A 225 -3.95 4.78 -8.10
C MET A 225 -3.51 3.61 -7.22
N TYR A 226 -4.44 2.96 -6.52
CA TYR A 226 -4.09 2.10 -5.38
C TYR A 226 -4.61 0.66 -5.46
N VAL A 227 -5.37 0.27 -6.49
CA VAL A 227 -5.97 -1.08 -6.56
C VAL A 227 -4.94 -2.19 -6.40
N HIS A 228 -3.84 -2.13 -7.15
CA HIS A 228 -2.80 -3.16 -7.13
C HIS A 228 -2.09 -3.22 -5.78
N LYS A 229 -1.77 -2.06 -5.18
CA LYS A 229 -1.11 -1.97 -3.88
C LYS A 229 -2.01 -2.53 -2.78
N LEU A 230 -3.23 -2.02 -2.67
CA LEU A 230 -4.17 -2.40 -1.62
C LEU A 230 -4.62 -3.87 -1.74
N GLU A 231 -4.83 -4.38 -2.94
CA GLU A 231 -5.16 -5.80 -3.14
C GLU A 231 -4.03 -6.72 -2.68
N ASN A 232 -2.79 -6.42 -3.09
CA ASN A 232 -1.63 -7.20 -2.68
C ASN A 232 -1.42 -7.13 -1.17
N HIS A 233 -1.56 -5.93 -0.58
CA HIS A 233 -1.38 -5.71 0.84
C HIS A 233 -2.45 -6.45 1.66
N PHE A 234 -3.72 -6.39 1.23
CA PHE A 234 -4.81 -7.12 1.87
C PHE A 234 -4.59 -8.64 1.80
N ARG A 235 -4.26 -9.17 0.62
CA ARG A 235 -3.99 -10.60 0.42
C ARG A 235 -2.90 -11.11 1.38
N LYS A 236 -1.81 -10.36 1.52
CA LYS A 236 -0.70 -10.73 2.40
C LYS A 236 -1.02 -10.59 3.88
N ALA A 237 -1.82 -9.58 4.23
CA ALA A 237 -2.23 -9.30 5.61
C ALA A 237 -3.38 -10.20 6.09
N LYS A 238 -4.12 -10.80 5.17
CA LYS A 238 -5.31 -11.61 5.46
C LYS A 238 -5.11 -12.65 6.58
N PRO A 239 -4.03 -13.46 6.60
CA PRO A 239 -3.81 -14.41 7.69
C PRO A 239 -3.73 -13.75 9.07
N TYR A 240 -3.08 -12.59 9.16
CA TYR A 240 -3.02 -11.81 10.40
C TYR A 240 -4.39 -11.21 10.76
N ILE A 241 -5.09 -10.63 9.78
CA ILE A 241 -6.42 -10.04 9.98
C ILE A 241 -7.41 -11.08 10.51
N ASP A 242 -7.46 -12.25 9.87
CA ASP A 242 -8.36 -13.34 10.25
C ASP A 242 -8.05 -13.86 11.67
N ALA A 243 -6.76 -13.98 12.02
CA ALA A 243 -6.34 -14.38 13.35
C ALA A 243 -6.68 -13.31 14.43
N VAL A 244 -6.53 -12.01 14.12
CA VAL A 244 -6.97 -10.93 15.00
C VAL A 244 -8.48 -10.95 15.21
N ARG A 245 -9.26 -11.14 14.14
CA ARG A 245 -10.73 -11.25 14.19
C ARG A 245 -11.17 -12.41 15.08
N ALA A 246 -10.54 -13.57 14.92
CA ALA A 246 -10.80 -14.75 15.75
C ALA A 246 -10.45 -14.50 17.22
N LYS A 247 -9.25 -13.99 17.50
CA LYS A 247 -8.76 -13.74 18.87
C LYS A 247 -9.60 -12.71 19.63
N ARG A 248 -10.13 -11.70 18.93
CA ARG A 248 -10.97 -10.64 19.52
C ARG A 248 -12.46 -10.92 19.42
N ASN A 249 -12.86 -12.04 18.82
CA ASN A 249 -14.25 -12.35 18.48
C ASN A 249 -14.98 -11.17 17.80
N SER A 250 -14.31 -10.53 16.85
CA SER A 250 -14.80 -9.32 16.20
C SER A 250 -14.56 -9.40 14.68
N PRO A 251 -15.54 -9.88 13.90
CA PRO A 251 -15.40 -10.03 12.45
C PRO A 251 -15.31 -8.68 11.72
N GLU A 252 -15.76 -7.60 12.36
CA GLU A 252 -15.79 -6.24 11.79
C GLU A 252 -14.40 -5.58 11.70
N ILE A 253 -13.38 -6.16 12.34
CA ILE A 253 -12.02 -5.62 12.29
C ILE A 253 -11.51 -5.60 10.84
N TYR A 254 -11.14 -4.42 10.34
CA TYR A 254 -10.70 -4.17 8.97
C TYR A 254 -11.73 -4.52 7.88
N ILE A 255 -13.02 -4.48 8.19
CA ILE A 255 -14.08 -4.81 7.22
C ILE A 255 -14.17 -3.78 6.08
N GLN A 256 -13.82 -2.51 6.32
CA GLN A 256 -13.89 -1.50 5.27
C GLN A 256 -12.85 -1.78 4.20
N PHE A 257 -11.65 -2.21 4.61
CA PHE A 257 -10.60 -2.64 3.69
C PHE A 257 -11.10 -3.78 2.79
N GLU A 258 -11.69 -4.83 3.38
CA GLU A 258 -12.26 -5.95 2.63
C GLU A 258 -13.35 -5.51 1.65
N LYS A 259 -14.31 -4.69 2.10
CA LYS A 259 -15.39 -4.15 1.25
C LYS A 259 -14.87 -3.36 0.04
N VAL A 260 -13.82 -2.55 0.23
CA VAL A 260 -13.21 -1.79 -0.88
C VAL A 260 -12.57 -2.72 -1.89
N ILE A 261 -11.84 -3.75 -1.43
CA ILE A 261 -11.20 -4.72 -2.31
C ILE A 261 -12.24 -5.51 -3.11
N ASP A 262 -13.31 -5.99 -2.47
CA ASP A 262 -14.38 -6.73 -3.14
C ASP A 262 -15.10 -5.87 -4.18
N LYS A 263 -15.41 -4.60 -3.83
CA LYS A 263 -15.99 -3.62 -4.75
C LYS A 263 -15.09 -3.33 -5.95
N TRP A 264 -13.78 -3.43 -5.80
CA TRP A 264 -12.84 -3.21 -6.90
C TRP A 264 -12.66 -4.43 -7.79
N LYS A 265 -12.94 -5.63 -7.29
CA LYS A 265 -12.91 -6.89 -8.06
C LYS A 265 -14.15 -7.12 -8.92
N SER A 266 -15.32 -6.64 -8.47
CA SER A 266 -16.57 -6.63 -9.25
C SER A 266 -16.51 -5.66 -10.43
#